data_AF-L8WCA2-F1
#
_entry.id   AF-L8WCA2-F1
#
_cell.length_a   1.000
_cell.length_b   1.000
_cell.length_c   1.000
_cell.angle_alpha   90.00
_cell.angle_beta   90.00
_cell.angle_gamma   90.00
#
_symmetry.space_group_name_H-M   'P 1'
#
loop_
_entity.id
_entity.type
_entity.pdbx_description
1 polymer ?
#
loop_
_entity_poly.entity_id
_entity_poly.type
_entity_poly.pdbx_seq_one_letter_code
_entity_poly.pdbx_strand_id
1 'polypeptide(L)'
;MLETGWDILFFWVARMVLLGIKLTGQMPFKEVFCHAMVRDAHGRKMSKSLGNVIDPVDVIEGITLDRLQEKLKEGNFDEREIVKAMAGQKKDFPKGIPQCGTDALRFALCAYTSGDSPSRGVSKVLQ
;
A
#
# COMPACT_ATOMS: atom_id res chain seq x y z
N MET A 1 2.17 3.18 -22.34
CA MET A 1 1.27 2.61 -21.33
C MET A 1 1.53 3.35 -20.02
N LEU A 2 0.48 3.82 -19.35
CA LEU A 2 0.55 4.41 -18.00
C LEU A 2 0.09 3.36 -16.99
N GLU A 3 0.83 3.16 -15.92
CA GLU A 3 0.40 2.33 -14.79
C GLU A 3 0.01 3.25 -13.62
N THR A 4 -1.14 2.98 -13.00
CA THR A 4 -1.66 3.82 -11.92
C THR A 4 -2.69 3.09 -11.05
N GLY A 5 -3.05 3.66 -9.91
CA GLY A 5 -4.11 3.15 -9.05
C GLY A 5 -5.47 3.73 -9.41
N TRP A 6 -6.53 2.94 -9.21
CA TRP A 6 -7.93 3.36 -9.45
C TRP A 6 -8.31 4.66 -8.72
N ASP A 7 -7.83 4.84 -7.49
CA ASP A 7 -8.18 5.97 -6.62
C ASP A 7 -7.75 7.34 -7.16
N ILE A 8 -6.75 7.39 -8.04
CA ILE A 8 -6.17 8.65 -8.52
C ILE A 8 -6.47 8.94 -9.99
N LEU A 9 -7.26 8.09 -10.64
CA LEU A 9 -7.59 8.20 -12.07
C LEU A 9 -8.24 9.56 -12.40
N PHE A 10 -9.26 9.94 -11.63
CA PHE A 10 -9.94 11.22 -11.84
C PHE A 10 -9.07 12.42 -11.44
N PHE A 11 -8.28 12.29 -10.38
CA PHE A 11 -7.47 13.40 -9.88
C PHE A 11 -6.24 13.67 -10.73
N TRP A 12 -5.62 12.68 -11.35
CA TRP A 12 -4.36 12.86 -12.06
C TRP A 12 -4.47 12.56 -13.54
N VAL A 13 -4.97 11.37 -13.90
CA VAL A 13 -5.00 10.94 -15.29
C VAL A 13 -5.93 11.81 -16.13
N ALA A 14 -7.12 12.15 -15.63
CA ALA A 14 -8.04 13.03 -16.35
C ALA A 14 -7.43 14.41 -16.64
N ARG A 15 -6.69 15.00 -15.68
CA ARG A 15 -6.01 16.29 -15.88
C ARG A 15 -4.88 16.20 -16.89
N MET A 16 -4.11 15.10 -16.88
CA MET A 16 -3.06 14.87 -17.87
C MET A 16 -3.64 14.71 -19.28
N VAL A 17 -4.76 14.01 -19.43
CA VAL A 17 -5.47 13.88 -20.72
C VAL A 17 -5.97 15.24 -21.20
N LEU A 18 -6.65 15.99 -20.34
CA LEU A 18 -7.17 17.32 -20.68
C LEU A 18 -6.05 18.26 -21.16
N LEU A 19 -4.96 18.34 -20.38
CA LEU A 19 -3.84 19.22 -20.71
C LEU A 19 -3.06 18.73 -21.93
N GLY A 20 -2.87 17.41 -22.07
CA GLY A 20 -2.23 16.80 -23.23
C GLY A 20 -2.95 17.15 -24.53
N ILE A 21 -4.27 16.99 -24.56
CA ILE A 21 -5.09 17.38 -25.71
C ILE A 21 -5.02 18.88 -25.94
N LYS A 22 -5.11 19.71 -24.89
CA LYS A 22 -5.12 21.17 -25.03
C LYS A 22 -3.81 21.75 -25.56
N LEU A 23 -2.67 21.22 -25.13
CA LEU A 23 -1.35 21.75 -25.48
C LEU A 23 -0.75 21.11 -26.73
N THR A 24 -0.97 19.80 -26.92
CA THR A 24 -0.30 19.03 -27.98
C THR A 24 -1.26 18.52 -29.06
N GLY A 25 -2.58 18.57 -28.81
CA GLY A 25 -3.58 17.96 -29.69
C GLY A 25 -3.55 16.43 -29.70
N GLN A 26 -2.74 15.80 -28.85
CA GLN A 26 -2.52 14.36 -28.82
C GLN A 26 -2.81 13.78 -27.44
N MET A 27 -3.22 12.50 -27.42
CA MET A 27 -3.43 11.76 -26.18
C MET A 27 -2.07 11.42 -25.55
N PRO A 28 -1.82 11.72 -24.26
CA PRO A 28 -0.52 11.49 -23.62
C PRO A 28 -0.19 10.00 -23.45
N PHE A 29 -1.20 9.11 -23.42
CA PHE A 29 -1.02 7.67 -23.29
C PHE A 29 -2.08 6.92 -24.11
N LYS A 30 -1.68 5.83 -24.76
CA LYS A 30 -2.60 4.97 -25.53
C LYS A 30 -3.41 4.02 -24.66
N GLU A 31 -2.83 3.58 -23.54
CA GLU A 31 -3.38 2.58 -22.63
C GLU A 31 -3.04 2.95 -21.19
N VAL A 32 -3.99 2.74 -20.29
CA VAL A 32 -3.86 2.95 -18.84
C VAL A 32 -4.16 1.63 -18.14
N PHE A 33 -3.16 1.08 -17.45
CA PHE A 33 -3.29 -0.11 -16.62
C PHE A 33 -3.57 0.30 -15.17
N CYS A 34 -4.72 -0.12 -14.65
CA CYS A 34 -5.15 0.23 -13.29
C CYS A 34 -4.95 -0.95 -12.34
N HIS A 35 -3.97 -0.85 -11.45
CA HIS A 35 -3.72 -1.85 -10.43
C HIS A 35 -4.64 -1.67 -9.21
N ALA A 36 -4.92 -2.77 -8.53
CA ALA A 36 -5.73 -2.76 -7.30
C ALA A 36 -4.97 -2.10 -6.13
N MET A 37 -5.71 -1.57 -5.17
CA MET A 37 -5.16 -0.91 -4.00
C MET A 37 -4.84 -1.90 -2.90
N VAL A 38 -3.58 -1.92 -2.45
CA VAL A 38 -3.15 -2.69 -1.28
C VAL A 38 -3.79 -2.12 -0.01
N ARG A 39 -4.40 -2.99 0.81
CA ARG A 39 -5.14 -2.63 2.03
C ARG A 39 -4.54 -3.29 3.26
N ASP A 40 -4.79 -2.74 4.44
CA ASP A 40 -4.32 -3.36 5.68
C ASP A 40 -5.01 -4.73 5.96
N ALA A 41 -4.60 -5.40 7.03
CA ALA A 41 -5.15 -6.69 7.46
C ALA A 41 -6.67 -6.67 7.71
N HIS A 42 -7.22 -5.50 7.99
CA HIS A 42 -8.64 -5.27 8.27
C HIS A 42 -9.40 -4.69 7.08
N GLY A 43 -8.77 -4.62 5.89
CA GLY A 43 -9.39 -4.10 4.67
C GLY A 43 -9.55 -2.59 4.63
N ARG A 44 -8.89 -1.84 5.52
CA ARG A 44 -8.84 -0.38 5.50
C ARG A 44 -7.75 0.08 4.54
N LYS A 45 -7.94 1.27 3.98
CA LYS A 45 -6.91 1.95 3.21
C LYS A 45 -5.71 2.22 4.13
N MET A 46 -4.51 1.91 3.64
CA MET A 46 -3.29 2.29 4.35
C MET A 46 -3.16 3.82 4.31
N SER A 47 -2.99 4.44 5.46
CA SER A 47 -2.75 5.88 5.56
C SER A 47 -1.78 6.19 6.68
N LYS A 48 -0.95 7.22 6.45
CA LYS A 48 -0.02 7.72 7.47
C LYS A 48 -0.79 8.11 8.74
N SER A 49 -1.90 8.84 8.61
CA SER A 49 -2.71 9.27 9.76
C SER A 49 -3.25 8.15 10.65
N LEU A 50 -3.45 6.93 10.11
CA LEU A 50 -3.95 5.78 10.87
C LEU A 50 -2.83 4.90 11.45
N GLY A 51 -1.57 5.19 11.14
CA GLY A 51 -0.42 4.38 11.59
C GLY A 51 -0.44 2.93 11.09
N ASN A 52 -1.23 2.61 10.06
CA ASN A 52 -1.42 1.24 9.54
C ASN A 52 -0.64 0.97 8.25
N VAL A 53 0.33 1.82 7.92
CA VAL A 53 1.21 1.63 6.77
C VAL A 53 2.29 0.62 7.15
N ILE A 54 2.48 -0.37 6.29
CA ILE A 54 3.61 -1.31 6.39
C ILE A 54 4.63 -0.93 5.32
N ASP A 55 5.89 -0.82 5.75
CA ASP A 55 7.01 -0.56 4.85
C ASP A 55 7.35 -1.85 4.08
N PRO A 56 7.45 -1.82 2.73
CA PRO A 56 7.84 -2.99 1.97
C PRO A 56 9.25 -3.49 2.32
N VAL A 57 10.17 -2.63 2.78
CA VAL A 57 11.52 -3.06 3.19
C VAL A 57 11.45 -3.92 4.45
N ASP A 58 10.60 -3.54 5.41
CA ASP A 58 10.35 -4.30 6.65
C ASP A 58 9.79 -5.70 6.36
N VAL A 59 9.08 -5.86 5.24
CA VAL A 59 8.58 -7.15 4.74
C VAL A 59 9.69 -7.97 4.09
N ILE A 60 10.55 -7.33 3.29
CA ILE A 60 11.65 -7.99 2.58
C ILE A 60 12.71 -8.50 3.55
N GLU A 61 13.13 -7.67 4.50
CA GLU A 61 14.24 -7.93 5.43
C GLU A 61 13.76 -8.53 6.76
N GLY A 62 12.48 -8.38 7.07
CA GLY A 62 11.91 -8.74 8.37
C GLY A 62 12.15 -7.65 9.41
N ILE A 63 11.23 -7.53 10.36
CA ILE A 63 11.32 -6.55 11.45
C ILE A 63 10.68 -7.10 12.72
N THR A 64 11.26 -6.76 13.87
CA THR A 64 10.70 -7.14 15.18
C THR A 64 9.54 -6.23 15.57
N LEU A 65 8.65 -6.71 16.45
CA LEU A 65 7.54 -5.91 16.96
C LEU A 65 8.01 -4.61 17.64
N ASP A 66 9.11 -4.68 18.40
CA ASP A 66 9.62 -3.51 19.12
C ASP A 66 10.09 -2.42 18.15
N ARG A 67 10.80 -2.81 17.08
CA ARG A 67 11.23 -1.87 16.03
C ARG A 67 10.05 -1.32 15.23
N LEU A 68 9.02 -2.13 14.96
CA LEU A 68 7.77 -1.64 14.34
C LEU A 68 7.09 -0.56 15.18
N GLN A 69 7.06 -0.74 16.50
CA GLN A 69 6.46 0.23 17.42
C GLN A 69 7.32 1.48 17.58
N GLU A 70 8.65 1.35 17.53
CA GLU A 70 9.58 2.49 17.54
C GLU A 70 9.40 3.36 16.30
N LYS A 71 9.40 2.77 15.10
CA LYS A 71 9.12 3.49 13.84
C LYS A 71 7.76 4.21 13.89
N LEU A 72 6.77 3.61 14.52
CA LEU A 72 5.46 4.25 14.71
C LEU A 72 5.54 5.47 15.64
N LYS A 73 6.40 5.47 16.67
CA LYS A 73 6.57 6.61 17.58
C LYS A 73 7.40 7.74 16.99
N GLU A 74 8.32 7.43 16.06
CA GLU A 74 9.10 8.44 15.34
C GLU A 74 8.26 9.27 14.38
N GLY A 75 7.12 8.75 13.93
CA GLY A 75 6.23 9.47 13.03
C GLY A 75 5.35 10.51 13.73
N ASN A 76 4.93 11.50 12.96
CA ASN A 76 4.06 12.58 13.43
C ASN A 76 2.59 12.15 13.43
N PHE A 77 2.16 11.43 14.47
CA PHE A 77 0.80 10.91 14.61
C PHE A 77 0.12 11.42 15.89
N ASP A 78 -1.21 11.39 15.90
CA ASP A 78 -1.98 11.63 17.12
C ASP A 78 -1.74 10.49 18.12
N GLU A 79 -1.58 10.83 19.41
CA GLU A 79 -1.31 9.84 20.45
C GLU A 79 -2.38 8.73 20.52
N ARG A 80 -3.65 9.07 20.22
CA ARG A 80 -4.75 8.08 20.23
C ARG A 80 -4.60 7.06 19.11
N GLU A 81 -4.17 7.51 17.93
CA GLU A 81 -3.93 6.63 16.79
C GLU A 81 -2.67 5.80 16.99
N ILE A 82 -1.63 6.32 17.67
CA ILE A 82 -0.45 5.53 18.06
C ILE A 82 -0.85 4.35 18.95
N VAL A 83 -1.62 4.59 20.02
CA VAL A 83 -2.06 3.52 20.94
C VAL A 83 -2.86 2.44 20.19
N LYS A 84 -3.76 2.87 19.30
CA LYS A 84 -4.57 1.98 18.48
C LYS A 84 -3.74 1.18 17.47
N ALA A 85 -2.80 1.83 16.80
CA ALA A 85 -1.91 1.19 15.83
C ALA A 85 -0.94 0.21 16.53
N MET A 86 -0.40 0.54 17.71
CA MET A 86 0.42 -0.40 18.50
C MET A 86 -0.36 -1.64 18.92
N ALA A 87 -1.61 -1.48 19.34
CA ALA A 87 -2.49 -2.61 19.67
C ALA A 87 -2.79 -3.48 18.43
N GLY A 88 -3.00 -2.85 17.27
CA GLY A 88 -3.15 -3.54 15.99
C GLY A 88 -1.91 -4.32 15.59
N GLN A 89 -0.73 -3.69 15.62
CA GLN A 89 0.55 -4.35 15.32
C GLN A 89 0.82 -5.55 16.23
N LYS A 90 0.53 -5.44 17.53
CA LYS A 90 0.70 -6.57 18.47
C LYS A 90 -0.25 -7.73 18.17
N LYS A 91 -1.45 -7.44 17.67
CA LYS A 91 -2.45 -8.45 17.29
C LYS A 91 -2.10 -9.13 15.96
N ASP A 92 -1.72 -8.35 14.97
CA ASP A 92 -1.48 -8.82 13.60
C ASP A 92 -0.07 -9.41 13.43
N PHE A 93 0.92 -8.87 14.15
CA PHE A 93 2.33 -9.23 14.08
C PHE A 93 2.93 -9.45 15.48
N PRO A 94 2.47 -10.46 16.24
CA PRO A 94 2.87 -10.66 17.64
C PRO A 94 4.38 -10.91 17.84
N LYS A 95 5.08 -11.39 16.80
CA LYS A 95 6.54 -11.59 16.80
C LYS A 95 7.27 -10.64 15.84
N GLY A 96 6.57 -9.65 15.28
CA GLY A 96 7.05 -8.86 14.14
C GLY A 96 6.71 -9.51 12.80
N ILE A 97 7.24 -8.91 11.72
CA ILE A 97 7.05 -9.39 10.35
C ILE A 97 8.24 -10.30 10.00
N PRO A 98 8.00 -11.57 9.61
CA PRO A 98 9.06 -12.46 9.20
C PRO A 98 9.68 -12.00 7.88
N GLN A 99 10.98 -12.26 7.71
CA GLN A 99 11.67 -12.02 6.45
C GLN A 99 11.07 -12.92 5.35
N CYS A 100 10.50 -12.32 4.29
CA CYS A 100 9.99 -13.08 3.15
C CYS A 100 10.84 -12.95 1.89
N GLY A 101 11.75 -11.98 1.83
CA GLY A 101 12.54 -11.68 0.64
C GLY A 101 11.73 -10.98 -0.47
N THR A 102 12.45 -10.44 -1.46
CA THR A 102 11.88 -9.62 -2.54
C THR A 102 10.96 -10.40 -3.47
N ASP A 103 11.33 -11.65 -3.81
CA ASP A 103 10.58 -12.45 -4.77
C ASP A 103 9.21 -12.87 -4.24
N ALA A 104 9.13 -13.25 -2.96
CA ALA A 104 7.86 -13.60 -2.32
C ALA A 104 6.88 -12.43 -2.35
N LEU A 105 7.35 -11.22 -1.99
CA LEU A 105 6.54 -10.00 -2.05
C LEU A 105 6.08 -9.72 -3.49
N ARG A 106 6.97 -9.86 -4.48
CA ARG A 106 6.63 -9.64 -5.89
C ARG A 106 5.56 -10.62 -6.37
N PHE A 107 5.73 -11.91 -6.13
CA PHE A 107 4.77 -12.93 -6.55
C PHE A 107 3.41 -12.72 -5.89
N ALA A 108 3.39 -12.35 -4.61
CA ALA A 108 2.14 -12.07 -3.92
C ALA A 108 1.40 -10.85 -4.51
N LEU A 109 2.11 -9.77 -4.87
CA LEU A 109 1.51 -8.61 -5.53
C LEU A 109 1.05 -8.92 -6.96
N CYS A 110 1.77 -9.75 -7.71
CA CYS A 110 1.31 -10.24 -9.02
C CYS A 110 0.06 -11.12 -8.90
N ALA A 111 0.01 -12.02 -7.92
CA ALA A 111 -1.17 -12.83 -7.65
C ALA A 111 -2.37 -11.97 -7.17
N TYR A 112 -2.08 -10.88 -6.46
CA TYR A 112 -3.08 -9.91 -6.01
C TYR A 112 -3.76 -9.19 -7.17
N THR A 113 -2.98 -8.75 -8.16
CA THR A 113 -3.49 -8.02 -9.33
C THR A 113 -4.21 -8.94 -10.33
N SER A 114 -3.93 -10.23 -10.30
CA SER A 114 -4.55 -11.25 -11.17
C SER A 114 -5.91 -11.76 -10.66
N GLY A 115 -6.27 -11.47 -9.41
CA GLY A 115 -7.55 -11.86 -8.82
C GLY A 115 -8.61 -10.77 -8.98
N ASP A 116 -9.77 -11.14 -9.51
CA ASP A 116 -10.94 -10.31 -9.91
C ASP A 116 -11.65 -9.59 -8.73
N SER A 117 -10.91 -9.06 -7.76
CA SER A 117 -11.46 -8.38 -6.58
C SER A 117 -10.56 -7.21 -6.15
N PRO A 118 -11.02 -5.95 -6.27
CA PRO A 118 -10.22 -4.75 -6.00
C PRO A 118 -9.82 -4.50 -4.52
N SER A 119 -9.93 -5.51 -3.65
CA SER A 119 -9.66 -5.39 -2.21
C SER A 119 -9.31 -6.71 -1.54
N ARG A 120 -8.05 -7.15 -1.61
CA ARG A 120 -7.47 -8.12 -0.65
C ARG A 120 -6.55 -7.37 0.35
N GLY A 121 -6.39 -7.90 1.57
CA GLY A 121 -5.54 -7.29 2.60
C GLY A 121 -4.09 -7.82 2.59
N VAL A 122 -3.13 -7.02 3.07
CA VAL A 122 -1.69 -7.36 3.19
C VAL A 122 -1.45 -8.59 4.06
N SER A 123 -2.29 -8.83 5.08
CA SER A 123 -2.14 -10.02 5.93
C SER A 123 -2.30 -11.35 5.18
N LYS A 124 -3.07 -11.39 4.07
CA LYS A 124 -3.16 -12.59 3.22
C LYS A 124 -1.97 -12.78 2.28
N VAL A 125 -1.11 -11.76 2.15
CA VAL A 125 0.13 -11.79 1.35
C VAL A 125 1.30 -12.32 2.19
N LEU A 126 1.23 -12.20 3.52
CA LEU A 126 2.30 -12.55 4.47
C LEU A 126 2.04 -13.85 5.24
N GLN A 127 1.01 -14.62 4.87
CA GLN A 127 0.65 -15.92 5.47
C GLN A 127 0.97 -17.08 4.54
#